data_AF-A0A9E6R640-F1
#
_entry.id   AF-A0A9E6R640-F1
#
_cell.length_a   1.000
_cell.length_b   1.000
_cell.length_c   1.000
_cell.angle_alpha   90.00
_cell.angle_beta   90.00
_cell.angle_gamma   90.00
#
_symmetry.space_group_name_H-M   'P 1'
#
loop_
_entity.id
_entity.type
_entity.pdbx_description
1 polymer ?
#
loop_
_entity_poly.entity_id
_entity_poly.type
_entity_poly.pdbx_seq_one_letter_code
_entity_poly.pdbx_strand_id
1 'polypeptide(L)'
;MAPLAISADGQSSEAGIRQALGADSLPVLIDEFESDQDVRRLKGIIRLARSASSADDAMVFKGTPEGSAMRFTLSSAFFFSAINPRGLSWPAPIEWSGWNVSS
;
A
#
# COMPACT_ATOMS: atom_id res chain seq x y z
N MET A 1 -19.64 18.45 6.73
CA MET A 1 -19.76 16.98 6.87
C MET A 1 -18.35 16.41 6.81
N ALA A 2 -17.94 15.60 7.77
CA ALA A 2 -16.62 14.95 7.72
C ALA A 2 -16.63 13.85 6.63
N PRO A 3 -15.54 13.64 5.89
CA PRO A 3 -15.45 12.59 4.87
C PRO A 3 -15.53 11.20 5.53
N LEU A 4 -16.19 10.25 4.85
CA LEU A 4 -16.28 8.85 5.30
C LEU A 4 -15.08 8.01 4.86
N ALA A 5 -14.34 8.47 3.85
CA ALA A 5 -13.18 7.81 3.28
C ALA A 5 -12.29 8.80 2.52
N ILE A 6 -11.04 8.41 2.29
CA ILE A 6 -10.11 9.10 1.40
C ILE A 6 -10.04 8.32 0.09
N SER A 7 -10.31 8.98 -1.03
CA SER A 7 -10.15 8.41 -2.37
C SER A 7 -8.88 8.96 -3.01
N ALA A 8 -8.06 8.08 -3.55
CA ALA A 8 -6.78 8.41 -4.18
C ALA A 8 -6.65 7.69 -5.52
N ASP A 9 -6.09 8.39 -6.49
CA ASP A 9 -5.73 7.78 -7.78
C ASP A 9 -4.47 6.93 -7.64
N GLY A 10 -4.32 6.00 -8.57
CA GLY A 10 -3.22 5.05 -8.70
C GLY A 10 -1.86 5.70 -8.77
N GLN A 11 -1.73 6.97 -9.15
CA GLN A 11 -0.47 7.73 -9.20
C GLN A 11 -0.10 8.45 -7.89
N SER A 12 -0.96 8.38 -6.88
CA SER A 12 -0.73 9.03 -5.59
C SER A 12 0.55 8.52 -4.90
N SER A 13 1.21 9.41 -4.16
CA SER A 13 2.41 9.07 -3.40
C SER A 13 2.06 8.66 -1.97
N GLU A 14 2.91 7.83 -1.37
CA GLU A 14 2.83 7.46 0.05
C GLU A 14 2.81 8.70 0.98
N ALA A 15 3.57 9.73 0.63
CA ALA A 15 3.63 10.97 1.42
C ALA A 15 2.32 11.76 1.33
N GLY A 16 1.72 11.86 0.14
CA GLY A 16 0.43 12.52 -0.07
C GLY A 16 -0.70 11.80 0.67
N ILE A 17 -0.73 10.46 0.60
CA ILE A 17 -1.72 9.65 1.33
C ILE A 17 -1.59 9.85 2.85
N ARG A 18 -0.36 9.89 3.39
CA ARG A 18 -0.15 10.19 4.82
C ARG A 18 -0.63 11.58 5.23
N GLN A 19 -0.33 12.59 4.41
CA GLN A 19 -0.76 13.96 4.67
C GLN A 19 -2.29 14.10 4.65
N ALA A 20 -2.97 13.38 3.76
CA ALA A 20 -4.42 13.35 3.67
C ALA A 20 -5.08 12.63 4.86
N LEU A 21 -4.47 11.54 5.36
CA LEU A 21 -4.92 10.81 6.55
C LEU A 21 -4.81 11.63 7.83
N GLY A 22 -3.70 12.38 7.99
CA GLY A 22 -3.47 13.15 9.20
C GLY A 22 -3.51 12.28 10.47
N ALA A 23 -4.35 12.65 11.43
CA ALA A 23 -4.58 11.90 12.67
C ALA A 23 -5.88 11.07 12.64
N ASP A 24 -6.55 10.99 11.49
CA ASP A 24 -7.85 10.33 11.35
C ASP A 24 -7.68 8.87 10.85
N SER A 25 -8.53 7.98 11.35
CA SER A 25 -8.57 6.56 10.98
C SER A 25 -9.48 6.26 9.77
N LEU A 26 -9.55 7.18 8.80
CA LEU A 26 -10.44 7.04 7.65
C LEU A 26 -9.94 5.94 6.69
N PRO A 27 -10.83 5.08 6.15
CA PRO A 27 -10.45 4.12 5.14
C PRO A 27 -9.93 4.81 3.87
N VAL A 28 -8.92 4.22 3.25
CA VAL A 28 -8.29 4.71 2.02
C VAL A 28 -8.66 3.80 0.84
N LEU A 29 -9.25 4.38 -0.20
CA LEU A 29 -9.55 3.72 -1.45
C LEU A 29 -8.54 4.20 -2.50
N ILE A 30 -7.81 3.27 -3.09
CA ILE A 30 -6.85 3.53 -4.16
C ILE A 30 -7.38 2.91 -5.44
N ASP A 31 -7.77 3.77 -6.39
CA ASP A 31 -8.19 3.34 -7.72
C ASP A 31 -7.01 3.23 -8.67
N GLU A 32 -7.16 2.51 -9.78
CA GLU A 32 -6.13 2.35 -10.82
C GLU A 32 -4.73 1.98 -10.26
N PHE A 33 -4.67 1.07 -9.27
CA PHE A 33 -3.42 0.61 -8.64
C PHE A 33 -2.63 -0.33 -9.57
N GLU A 34 -2.31 0.19 -10.75
CA GLU A 34 -1.60 -0.45 -11.84
C GLU A 34 -0.10 -0.46 -11.56
N SER A 35 0.55 -1.55 -11.98
CA SER A 35 2.00 -1.60 -11.98
C SER A 35 2.57 -0.79 -13.14
N ASP A 36 2.64 0.52 -12.97
CA ASP A 36 3.47 1.34 -13.85
C ASP A 36 4.97 1.02 -13.62
N GLN A 37 5.87 1.59 -14.42
CA GLN A 37 7.33 1.35 -14.29
C GLN A 37 7.91 1.68 -12.88
N ASP A 38 7.15 2.36 -12.02
CA ASP A 38 7.58 2.75 -10.67
C ASP A 38 7.22 1.74 -9.57
N VAL A 39 7.95 0.64 -9.57
CA VAL A 39 7.89 -0.42 -8.55
C VAL A 39 8.21 0.11 -7.14
N ARG A 40 8.98 1.21 -7.01
CA ARG A 40 9.36 1.76 -5.71
C ARG A 40 8.18 2.42 -5.03
N ARG A 41 7.39 3.19 -5.78
CA ARG A 41 6.17 3.84 -5.30
C ARG A 41 5.15 2.81 -4.80
N LEU A 42 4.87 1.77 -5.60
CA LEU A 42 3.95 0.69 -5.22
C LEU A 42 4.37 -0.01 -3.93
N LYS A 43 5.68 -0.34 -3.81
CA LYS A 43 6.22 -0.92 -2.57
C LYS A 43 6.07 0.01 -1.37
N GLY A 44 6.22 1.32 -1.56
CA GLY A 44 5.97 2.33 -0.51
C GLY A 44 4.53 2.30 -0.01
N ILE A 45 3.56 2.29 -0.92
CA ILE A 45 2.13 2.24 -0.59
C ILE A 45 1.74 0.91 0.09
N ILE A 46 2.25 -0.22 -0.39
CA ILE A 46 1.99 -1.53 0.25
C ILE A 46 2.58 -1.58 1.66
N ARG A 47 3.79 -1.04 1.86
CA ARG A 47 4.41 -0.94 3.19
C ARG A 47 3.58 -0.05 4.12
N LEU A 48 3.08 1.07 3.61
CA LEU A 48 2.17 1.96 4.34
C LEU A 48 0.91 1.23 4.78
N ALA A 49 0.21 0.57 3.85
CA ALA A 49 -1.00 -0.19 4.14
C ALA A 49 -0.76 -1.30 5.16
N ARG A 50 0.37 -2.01 5.06
CA ARG A 50 0.76 -3.02 6.04
C ARG A 50 0.98 -2.40 7.42
N SER A 51 1.70 -1.29 7.51
CA SER A 51 1.89 -0.59 8.78
C SER A 51 0.57 -0.07 9.37
N ALA A 52 -0.36 0.36 8.51
CA ALA A 52 -1.66 0.89 8.93
C ALA A 52 -2.62 -0.18 9.45
N SER A 53 -2.42 -1.42 9.00
CA SER A 53 -3.25 -2.57 9.36
C SER A 53 -2.73 -3.34 10.58
N SER A 54 -1.50 -3.05 11.04
CA SER A 54 -0.98 -3.65 12.26
C SER A 54 -1.59 -2.93 13.47
N ALA A 55 -2.25 -3.67 14.34
CA ALA A 55 -3.05 -3.16 15.46
C ALA A 55 -2.24 -2.50 16.60
N ASP A 56 -0.91 -2.55 16.55
CA ASP A 56 -0.08 -1.78 17.48
C ASP A 56 -0.02 -0.34 16.99
N ASP A 57 -0.33 0.59 17.89
CA ASP A 57 -0.41 2.05 17.73
C ASP A 57 0.94 2.67 17.28
N ALA A 58 1.38 2.25 16.10
CA ALA A 58 2.71 2.48 15.56
C ALA A 58 2.77 3.93 15.07
N MET A 59 3.21 4.81 15.96
CA MET A 59 3.50 6.20 15.62
C MET A 59 4.63 6.24 14.58
N VAL A 60 4.28 6.58 13.35
CA VAL A 60 5.28 6.82 12.29
C VAL A 60 5.73 8.27 12.38
N PHE A 61 7.01 8.47 12.70
CA PHE A 61 7.65 9.78 12.72
C PHE A 61 8.43 9.99 11.43
N LYS A 62 8.15 11.09 10.72
CA LYS A 62 8.93 11.49 9.54
C LYS A 62 9.36 12.95 9.69
N GLY A 63 10.66 13.21 9.52
CA GLY A 63 11.19 14.56 9.47
C GLY A 63 10.76 15.25 8.18
N THR A 64 10.26 16.48 8.28
CA THR A 64 10.01 17.34 7.12
C THR A 64 11.24 18.22 6.84
N PRO A 65 11.46 18.66 5.58
CA PRO A 65 12.53 19.60 5.25
C PRO A 65 12.46 20.90 6.06
N GLU A 66 11.26 21.32 6.49
CA GLU A 66 11.04 22.49 7.32
C GLU A 66 11.40 22.28 8.82
N GLY A 67 11.90 21.11 9.21
CA GLY A 67 12.36 20.81 10.57
C GLY A 67 11.25 20.42 11.56
N SER A 68 10.00 20.29 11.10
CA SER A 68 8.90 19.81 11.93
C SER A 68 8.75 18.29 11.84
N ALA A 69 8.59 17.62 12.98
CA ALA A 69 8.32 16.19 13.03
C ALA A 69 6.83 15.93 12.80
N MET A 70 6.48 15.28 11.70
CA MET A 70 5.09 14.95 11.39
C MET A 70 4.76 13.60 12.04
N ARG A 71 3.71 13.57 12.86
CA ARG A 71 3.22 12.39 13.59
C ARG A 71 1.95 11.87 12.95
N PHE A 72 1.89 10.56 12.72
CA PHE A 72 0.72 9.91 12.15
C PHE A 72 0.33 8.72 13.01
N THR A 73 -0.95 8.66 13.38
CA THR A 73 -1.57 7.47 13.94
C THR A 73 -2.12 6.68 12.75
N LEU A 74 -1.36 5.69 12.30
CA LEU A 74 -1.72 4.95 11.10
C LEU A 74 -2.56 3.72 11.51
N SER A 75 -3.86 3.92 11.72
CA SER A 75 -4.82 2.83 11.92
C SER A 75 -5.95 3.03 10.92
N SER A 76 -5.80 2.43 9.73
CA SER A 76 -6.72 2.63 8.61
C SER A 76 -6.75 1.40 7.70
N ALA A 77 -7.93 1.10 7.17
CA ALA A 77 -8.13 0.05 6.17
C ALA A 77 -7.85 0.60 4.76
N PHE A 78 -7.16 -0.21 3.93
CA PHE A 78 -6.82 0.13 2.55
C PHE A 78 -7.56 -0.79 1.57
N PHE A 79 -8.19 -0.21 0.55
CA PHE A 79 -8.84 -0.89 -0.56
C PHE A 79 -8.14 -0.52 -1.87
N PHE A 80 -7.87 -1.50 -2.72
CA PHE A 80 -7.17 -1.30 -4.00
C PHE A 80 -8.02 -1.86 -5.15
N SER A 81 -8.19 -1.09 -6.23
CA SER A 81 -8.69 -1.58 -7.53
C SER A 81 -7.58 -1.48 -8.58
N ALA A 82 -7.39 -2.54 -9.37
CA ALA A 82 -6.37 -2.62 -10.42
C ALA A 82 -6.75 -3.68 -11.46
N ILE A 83 -6.32 -3.52 -12.72
CA ILE A 83 -6.54 -4.51 -13.78
C ILE A 83 -5.38 -5.52 -13.83
N ASN A 84 -4.14 -5.09 -13.62
CA ASN A 84 -2.97 -5.98 -13.56
C ASN A 84 -1.92 -5.56 -12.51
N PRO A 85 -2.13 -5.88 -11.21
CA PRO A 85 -1.16 -5.60 -10.18
C PRO A 85 0.04 -6.57 -10.28
N ARG A 86 1.09 -6.21 -11.04
CA ARG A 86 2.35 -6.98 -11.01
C ARG A 86 2.90 -6.98 -9.58
N GLY A 87 3.06 -8.18 -9.00
CA GLY A 87 3.48 -8.38 -7.62
C GLY A 87 2.40 -9.00 -6.71
N LEU A 88 1.17 -9.15 -7.20
CA LEU A 88 0.09 -9.92 -6.56
C LEU A 88 -0.39 -11.10 -7.45
N SER A 89 0.42 -11.51 -8.43
CA SER A 89 0.13 -12.69 -9.26
C SER A 89 0.53 -13.96 -8.51
N TRP A 90 -0.30 -15.00 -8.62
CA TRP A 90 0.04 -16.37 -8.18
C TRP A 90 1.43 -16.75 -8.73
N PRO A 91 2.32 -17.37 -7.92
CA PRO A 91 3.60 -17.84 -8.42
C PRO A 91 3.35 -18.73 -9.65
N ALA A 92 4.22 -18.63 -10.65
CA ALA A 92 4.14 -19.46 -11.85
C ALA A 92 3.94 -20.93 -11.45
N PRO A 93 3.10 -21.70 -12.17
CA PRO A 93 2.87 -23.10 -11.86
C PRO A 93 4.21 -23.82 -11.67
N ILE A 94 4.37 -24.55 -10.57
CA ILE A 94 5.53 -25.41 -10.37
C ILE A 94 5.51 -26.41 -11.51
N GLU A 95 6.47 -26.29 -12.43
CA GLU A 95 6.65 -27.23 -13.52
C GLU A 95 7.04 -28.58 -12.89
N TRP A 96 6.11 -29.52 -12.85
CA TRP A 96 6.36 -30.87 -12.37
C TRP A 96 7.31 -31.56 -13.36
N SER A 97 8.62 -31.49 -13.11
CA SER A 97 9.58 -32.25 -13.90
C SER A 97 9.34 -33.74 -13.66
N GLY A 98 8.99 -34.45 -14.73
CA GLY A 98 8.43 -35.79 -14.69
C GLY A 98 9.23 -36.81 -13.90
N TRP A 99 8.49 -37.70 -13.24
CA TRP A 99 8.99 -39.00 -12.80
C TRP A 99 9.46 -39.77 -14.04
N ASN A 100 10.78 -39.93 -14.16
CA ASN A 100 11.38 -40.79 -15.17
C ASN A 100 11.18 -42.23 -14.71
N VAL A 101 10.15 -42.91 -15.21
CA VAL A 101 9.93 -44.34 -14.96
C VAL A 101 10.80 -45.11 -15.96
N SER A 102 12.03 -45.42 -15.56
CA SER A 102 12.83 -46.43 -16.26
C SER A 102 12.33 -47.82 -15.83
N SER A 103 11.71 -48.51 -16.79
CA SER A 103 11.44 -49.95 -16.81
C SER A 103 12.70 -50.79 -16.62
#